data_AF-A0A8S3K3L2-F1
#
_entry.id   AF-A0A8S3K3L2-F1
#
_cell.length_a   1.000
_cell.length_b   1.000
_cell.length_c   1.000
_cell.angle_alpha   90.00
_cell.angle_beta   90.00
_cell.angle_gamma   90.00
#
_symmetry.space_group_name_H-M   'P 1'
#
loop_
_entity.id
_entity.type
_entity.pdbx_description
1 polymer ?
#
loop_
_entity_poly.entity_id
_entity_poly.type
_entity_poly.pdbx_seq_one_letter_code
_entity_poly.pdbx_strand_id
1 'polypeptide(L)'
;MAAGTVIDTTIVHPRQFDFYLNSHAGALGTNVCSYYHVLYNEIEFTSDELQQLTFWLCHTDVRCTKAVKCPAAARYAHTVAYHARYFEKEPYQTTTSQYHSNRDAT
;
A
#
# COMPACT_ATOMS: atom_id res chain seq x y z
N MET A 1 15.81 -9.07 13.35
CA MET A 1 14.91 -8.25 14.18
C MET A 1 13.64 -9.04 14.43
N ALA A 2 13.08 -9.01 15.65
CA ALA A 2 11.89 -9.78 15.97
C ALA A 2 10.63 -9.13 15.35
N ALA A 3 9.64 -9.95 15.01
CA ALA A 3 8.34 -9.41 14.58
C ALA A 3 7.70 -8.66 15.76
N GLY A 4 7.09 -7.50 15.47
CA GLY A 4 6.52 -6.59 16.47
C GLY A 4 7.49 -5.53 17.00
N THR A 5 8.76 -5.51 16.58
CA THR A 5 9.67 -4.42 16.98
C THR A 5 9.22 -3.08 16.38
N VAL A 6 9.07 -2.08 17.25
CA VAL A 6 8.74 -0.69 16.91
C VAL A 6 9.94 0.21 17.20
N ILE A 7 10.15 1.21 16.36
CA ILE A 7 11.11 2.29 16.58
C ILE A 7 10.37 3.62 16.37
N ASP A 8 10.15 4.34 17.44
CA ASP A 8 9.48 5.65 17.49
C ASP A 8 10.33 6.73 18.18
N THR A 9 11.62 6.43 18.41
CA THR A 9 12.57 7.36 19.05
C THR A 9 13.88 7.43 18.25
N THR A 10 14.63 8.53 18.44
CA THR A 10 15.98 8.78 17.90
C THR A 10 16.07 8.99 16.38
N ILE A 11 15.49 8.11 15.56
CA ILE A 11 15.61 8.11 14.09
C ILE A 11 14.30 8.44 13.35
N VAL A 12 13.32 8.97 14.09
CA VAL A 12 12.02 9.43 13.58
C VAL A 12 11.97 10.95 13.50
N HIS A 13 10.92 11.50 12.92
CA HIS A 13 10.75 12.94 12.76
C HIS A 13 10.62 13.63 14.14
N PRO A 14 11.35 14.73 14.41
CA PRO A 14 11.43 15.32 15.75
C PRO A 14 10.15 16.01 16.25
N ARG A 15 9.16 16.24 15.37
CA ARG A 15 7.93 17.03 15.68
C ARG A 15 6.64 16.40 15.20
N GLN A 16 6.70 15.41 14.32
CA GLN A 16 5.53 14.81 13.71
C GLN A 16 5.41 13.40 14.25
N PHE A 17 4.24 12.80 14.14
CA PHE A 17 4.07 11.44 14.62
C PHE A 17 4.37 10.43 13.50
N ASP A 18 5.52 9.79 13.61
CA ASP A 18 5.99 8.74 12.73
C ASP A 18 6.71 7.62 13.51
N PHE A 19 6.70 6.42 12.95
CA PHE A 19 7.34 5.26 13.55
C PHE A 19 7.70 4.22 12.50
N TYR A 20 8.73 3.43 12.79
CA TYR A 20 9.04 2.21 12.05
C TYR A 20 8.45 1.01 12.77
N LEU A 21 7.86 0.08 12.03
CA LEU A 21 7.34 -1.17 12.55
C LEU A 21 7.84 -2.35 11.70
N ASN A 22 8.50 -3.30 12.37
CA ASN A 22 8.84 -4.60 11.81
C ASN A 22 7.73 -5.60 12.11
N SER A 23 6.69 -5.65 11.27
CA SER A 23 5.51 -6.48 11.54
C SER A 23 5.68 -7.98 11.24
N HIS A 24 6.70 -8.39 10.49
CA HIS A 24 6.82 -9.75 9.96
C HIS A 24 8.13 -10.44 10.38
N ALA A 25 8.08 -11.77 10.41
CA ALA A 25 9.28 -12.58 10.57
C ALA A 25 10.07 -12.60 9.25
N GLY A 26 11.38 -12.37 9.33
CA GLY A 26 12.26 -12.44 8.18
C GLY A 26 12.41 -13.86 7.68
N ALA A 27 12.14 -14.09 6.39
CA ALA A 27 12.38 -15.39 5.77
C ALA A 27 13.82 -15.52 5.25
N LEU A 28 14.38 -14.45 4.69
CA LEU A 28 15.73 -14.42 4.15
C LEU A 28 16.28 -12.98 4.19
N GLY A 29 17.55 -12.84 4.56
CA GLY A 29 18.24 -11.54 4.62
C GLY A 29 17.77 -10.64 5.76
N THR A 30 17.99 -9.34 5.59
CA THR A 30 17.63 -8.32 6.58
C THR A 30 16.18 -7.88 6.39
N ASN A 31 15.42 -7.82 7.49
CA ASN A 31 14.06 -7.30 7.45
C ASN A 31 14.02 -5.84 7.00
N VAL A 32 13.11 -5.54 6.08
CA VAL A 32 12.78 -4.17 5.75
C VAL A 32 11.60 -3.73 6.61
N CYS A 33 11.86 -2.86 7.58
CA CYS A 33 10.83 -2.28 8.43
C CYS A 33 9.96 -1.32 7.61
N SER A 34 8.65 -1.28 7.89
CA SER A 34 7.75 -0.33 7.26
C SER A 34 7.74 0.97 8.06
N TYR A 35 7.83 2.09 7.36
CA TYR A 35 7.73 3.44 7.91
C TYR A 35 6.30 3.94 7.82
N TYR A 36 5.73 4.38 8.94
CA TYR A 36 4.39 4.90 9.06
C TYR A 36 4.46 6.36 9.50
N HIS A 37 3.67 7.21 8.85
CA HIS A 37 3.59 8.62 9.15
C HIS A 37 2.13 9.01 9.33
N VAL A 38 1.78 9.50 10.51
CA VAL A 38 0.41 9.87 10.87
C VAL A 38 0.17 11.30 10.42
N LEU A 39 -0.50 11.45 9.29
CA LEU A 39 -0.84 12.77 8.73
C LEU A 39 -1.99 13.43 9.47
N TYR A 40 -2.93 12.62 9.99
CA TYR A 40 -4.17 13.11 10.58
C TYR A 40 -4.76 12.09 11.57
N ASN A 41 -5.24 12.57 12.72
CA ASN A 41 -5.78 11.74 13.80
C ASN A 41 -6.85 12.51 14.60
N GLU A 42 -8.12 12.43 14.20
CA GLU A 42 -9.27 13.02 14.94
C GLU A 42 -9.78 12.12 16.07
N ILE A 43 -9.47 10.83 16.02
CA ILE A 43 -9.90 9.84 17.02
C ILE A 43 -9.05 9.97 18.31
N GLU A 44 -8.00 10.80 18.26
CA GLU A 44 -7.07 11.06 19.37
C GLU A 44 -6.37 9.78 19.87
N PHE A 45 -6.09 8.84 18.97
CA PHE A 45 -5.30 7.67 19.31
C PHE A 45 -3.95 8.06 19.90
N THR A 46 -3.56 7.34 20.95
CA THR A 46 -2.20 7.37 21.48
C THR A 46 -1.24 6.67 20.51
N SER A 47 0.06 6.91 20.72
CA SER A 47 1.11 6.28 19.92
C SER A 47 1.03 4.75 20.01
N ASP A 48 0.90 4.22 21.22
CA ASP A 48 0.85 2.79 21.50
C ASP A 48 -0.37 2.12 20.84
N GLU A 49 -1.54 2.77 20.89
CA GLU A 49 -2.76 2.27 20.26
C GLU A 49 -2.62 2.20 18.73
N LEU A 50 -2.06 3.23 18.10
CA LEU A 50 -1.87 3.23 16.65
C LEU A 50 -0.83 2.20 16.21
N GLN A 51 0.27 2.07 16.95
CA GLN A 51 1.29 1.07 16.71
C GLN A 51 0.72 -0.36 16.84
N GLN A 52 -0.04 -0.62 17.90
CA GLN A 52 -0.68 -1.92 18.16
C GLN A 52 -1.75 -2.25 17.11
N LEU A 53 -2.62 -1.28 16.79
CA LEU A 53 -3.63 -1.43 15.74
C LEU A 53 -2.98 -1.76 14.39
N THR A 54 -1.93 -1.02 14.02
CA THR A 54 -1.19 -1.25 12.78
C THR A 54 -0.60 -2.66 12.75
N PHE A 55 -0.04 -3.13 13.87
CA PHE A 55 0.48 -4.48 14.00
C PHE A 55 -0.61 -5.54 13.85
N TRP A 56 -1.78 -5.36 14.48
CA TRP A 56 -2.91 -6.28 14.33
C TRP A 56 -3.43 -6.34 12.90
N LEU A 57 -3.54 -5.21 12.22
CA LEU A 57 -3.95 -5.17 10.81
C LEU A 57 -2.96 -5.89 9.87
N CYS A 58 -1.71 -6.11 10.29
CA CYS A 58 -0.75 -6.92 9.54
C CYS A 58 -1.00 -8.44 9.68
N HIS A 59 -1.90 -8.88 10.56
CA HIS A 59 -2.25 -10.29 10.77
C HIS A 59 -3.59 -10.69 10.15
N THR A 60 -4.33 -9.74 9.58
CA THR A 60 -5.67 -9.98 9.04
C THR A 60 -5.68 -10.32 7.55
N ASP A 61 -4.53 -10.66 6.97
CA ASP A 61 -4.49 -11.04 5.56
C ASP A 61 -4.90 -12.50 5.34
N VAL A 62 -5.90 -12.71 4.49
CA VAL A 62 -6.52 -14.02 4.24
C VAL A 62 -5.69 -14.96 3.37
N ARG A 63 -4.66 -14.44 2.67
CA ARG A 63 -3.84 -15.24 1.74
C ARG A 63 -2.73 -16.01 2.44
N CYS A 64 -2.40 -15.70 3.69
CA CYS A 64 -1.34 -16.38 4.43
C CYS A 64 -1.57 -16.36 5.94
N THR A 65 -1.18 -17.43 6.63
CA THR A 65 -1.23 -17.56 8.10
C THR A 65 -0.03 -16.90 8.80
N LYS A 66 0.54 -15.85 8.19
CA LYS A 66 1.73 -15.15 8.67
C LYS A 66 1.49 -13.65 8.65
N ALA A 67 2.08 -12.94 9.60
CA ALA A 67 2.10 -11.49 9.60
C ALA A 67 2.80 -10.95 8.36
N VAL A 68 2.23 -9.90 7.77
CA VAL A 68 2.71 -9.30 6.52
C VAL A 68 3.38 -7.96 6.79
N LYS A 69 4.22 -7.51 5.86
CA LYS A 69 5.05 -6.30 6.03
C LYS A 69 4.24 -4.99 6.20
N CYS A 70 3.03 -4.92 5.66
CA CYS A 70 2.14 -3.76 5.75
C CYS A 70 0.70 -4.21 6.06
N PRO A 71 -0.18 -3.31 6.54
CA PRO A 71 -1.57 -3.66 6.86
C PRO A 71 -2.29 -4.34 5.70
N ALA A 72 -3.13 -5.33 6.00
CA ALA A 72 -3.86 -6.10 4.99
C ALA A 72 -4.62 -5.20 4.01
N ALA A 73 -5.23 -4.11 4.49
CA ALA A 73 -5.92 -3.12 3.67
C ALA A 73 -5.02 -2.53 2.55
N ALA A 74 -3.80 -2.09 2.88
CA ALA A 74 -2.87 -1.55 1.90
C ALA A 74 -2.43 -2.62 0.88
N ARG A 75 -2.24 -3.85 1.34
CA ARG A 75 -1.87 -4.99 0.48
C ARG A 75 -2.98 -5.40 -0.48
N TYR A 76 -4.24 -5.31 -0.04
CA TYR A 76 -5.40 -5.53 -0.90
C TYR A 76 -5.58 -4.40 -1.91
N ALA A 77 -5.43 -3.13 -1.50
CA ALA A 77 -5.46 -2.02 -2.43
C ALA A 77 -4.43 -2.19 -3.57
N HIS A 78 -3.21 -2.63 -3.25
CA HIS A 78 -2.20 -2.97 -4.25
C HIS A 78 -2.66 -4.10 -5.18
N THR A 79 -3.24 -5.17 -4.62
CA THR A 79 -3.70 -6.33 -5.40
C THR A 79 -4.85 -5.96 -6.34
N VAL A 80 -5.81 -5.16 -5.86
CA VAL A 80 -6.93 -4.65 -6.65
C VAL A 80 -6.42 -3.72 -7.76
N ALA A 81 -5.51 -2.79 -7.45
CA ALA A 81 -4.92 -1.91 -8.45
C ALA A 81 -4.13 -2.71 -9.51
N TYR A 82 -3.40 -3.75 -9.10
CA TYR A 82 -2.74 -4.66 -10.02
C TYR A 82 -3.73 -5.40 -10.93
N HIS A 83 -4.86 -5.86 -10.39
CA HIS A 83 -5.93 -6.49 -11.18
C HIS A 83 -6.64 -5.50 -12.12
N ALA A 84 -6.87 -4.26 -11.69
CA ALA A 84 -7.51 -3.22 -12.51
C ALA A 84 -6.75 -2.96 -13.82
N ARG A 85 -5.41 -3.03 -13.79
CA ARG A 85 -4.55 -2.87 -14.97
C ARG A 85 -4.80 -3.87 -16.09
N TYR A 86 -5.44 -5.02 -15.83
CA TYR A 86 -5.81 -5.95 -16.89
C TYR A 86 -7.01 -5.45 -17.69
N PHE A 87 -7.93 -4.70 -17.06
CA PHE A 87 -9.10 -4.13 -17.71
C PHE A 87 -8.77 -2.84 -18.48
N GLU A 88 -7.72 -2.11 -18.08
CA GLU A 88 -7.23 -0.94 -18.84
C GLU A 88 -6.58 -1.30 -20.19
N LYS A 89 -6.20 -2.57 -20.40
CA LYS A 89 -5.51 -3.03 -21.62
C LYS A 89 -6.44 -3.39 -22.78
N GLU A 90 -7.75 -3.20 -22.64
CA GLU A 90 -8.65 -3.22 -23.80
C GLU A 90 -8.27 -2.05 -24.72
N PRO A 91 -7.84 -2.31 -25.98
CA PRO A 91 -7.50 -1.23 -26.88
C PRO A 91 -8.75 -0.39 -27.12
N TYR A 92 -8.60 0.93 -26.98
CA TYR A 92 -9.56 1.87 -27.54
C TYR A 92 -9.69 1.57 -29.04
N GLN A 93 -10.70 0.79 -29.43
CA GLN A 93 -11.11 0.71 -30.82
C GLN A 93 -11.67 2.09 -31.16
N THR A 94 -10.81 2.96 -31.68
CA THR A 94 -11.27 4.13 -32.39
C THR A 94 -12.05 3.62 -33.59
N THR A 95 -13.37 3.58 -33.48
CA THR A 95 -14.22 3.54 -34.67
C THR A 95 -14.01 4.88 -35.37
N THR A 96 -12.97 5.00 -36.18
CA THR A 96 -12.86 6.05 -37.21
C THR A 96 -13.92 5.77 -38.27
N SER A 97 -15.18 5.96 -37.91
CA SER A 97 -16.18 6.44 -38.85
C SER A 97 -15.89 7.91 -39.06
N GLN A 98 -15.35 8.27 -40.22
CA GLN A 98 -15.85 9.34 -41.10
C GLN A 98 -14.75 9.96 -42.00
N TYR A 99 -15.08 10.01 -43.29
CA TYR A 99 -14.75 11.10 -44.21
C TYR A 99 -13.26 11.37 -44.50
N HIS A 100 -12.68 10.61 -45.42
CA HIS A 100 -11.64 11.15 -46.30
C HIS A 100 -11.98 10.83 -47.77
N SER A 101 -11.96 11.90 -48.57
CA SER A 101 -11.73 11.93 -50.02
C SER A 101 -12.75 11.30 -50.99
N ASN A 102 -13.93 11.91 -51.11
CA ASN A 102 -14.70 11.97 -52.38
C ASN A 102 -14.79 13.43 -52.85
N ARG A 103 -13.63 14.09 -53.08
CA ARG A 103 -13.58 15.45 -53.65
C ARG A 103 -12.69 15.61 -54.89
N ASP A 104 -12.05 14.54 -55.36
CA ASP A 104 -11.20 14.61 -56.56
C ASP A 104 -11.71 13.66 -57.64
N ALA A 105 -12.76 14.09 -58.33
CA ALA A 105 -13.16 13.56 -59.64
C ALA A 105 -13.80 14.71 -60.44
N THR A 106 -12.96 15.45 -61.17
CA THR A 106 -13.33 16.23 -62.37
C THR A 106 -12.65 15.56 -63.55
#